data_AF-A0A5Q4DVU9-F1
#
_entry.id   AF-A0A5Q4DVU9-F1
#
_cell.length_a   1.000
_cell.length_b   1.000
_cell.length_c   1.000
_cell.angle_alpha   90.00
_cell.angle_beta   90.00
_cell.angle_gamma   90.00
#
_symmetry.space_group_name_H-M   'P 1'
#
loop_
_entity.id
_entity.type
_entity.pdbx_description
1 polymer ?
#
loop_
_entity_poly.entity_id
_entity_poly.type
_entity_poly.pdbx_seq_one_letter_code
_entity_poly.pdbx_strand_id
1 'polypeptide(L)'
;MTVALNHMLQKRAPGSGMLLIGGAIGVGMTAEAAVRGGADFLLALNAGRYRVMGAASLAALLPLSNANQFTDTFARREILDRVSVPVLFGASCFDPATSPEQLVQQACDVGYQGIVNFPSSIHFDGRFRQSLEEAGLGFAREAHMLALARRAGLLTLGYAKTRAEISMLIDAGVDMICLNFGWNAGGVQSVAQSFTIAEAADRARRIFTSIRSRAPETLCFVEGGPIINPDDMFRVCDEARADGYVGGSTLDRVPLEFSVTERTSAFKAFGLLKQANTAQTRELGRTARIAGIVGQSEFVLAVLEQVTRLAGTRIPALICGEAGLGRGALARALHPLSERTGPLLTVRAANPKADPEALLFGEAPRRQGMLARSGATVVIENAEALSPVVQARLADWLEQDMPGLVGSLRDPAGPEHGARLVLVCQPEAGGEPALIAALAQCLQAGKIEIPPLRERPEDVPALARHRLAVLGGTRQISADGYRLLLAHGWPGNTPELRAVIDRAALHTEGNTIGSAALSAAIGHGPSGDGADDDALVQPLSERDWLLDALRRNRFRRGDTAAYLGVSRKTLYNKMRRMGLLE
;
A
#
# COMPACT_ATOMS: atom_id res chain seq x y z
N MET A 1 -1.45 -48.31 4.26
CA MET A 1 -1.11 -46.87 4.31
C MET A 1 -2.32 -46.08 3.84
N THR A 2 -2.63 -44.96 4.49
CA THR A 2 -3.76 -44.10 4.10
C THR A 2 -3.45 -43.35 2.81
N VAL A 3 -4.49 -43.00 2.03
CA VAL A 3 -4.35 -42.19 0.80
C VAL A 3 -3.66 -40.85 1.10
N ALA A 4 -3.98 -40.25 2.24
CA ALA A 4 -3.36 -39.03 2.75
C ALA A 4 -1.84 -39.15 2.91
N LEU A 5 -1.37 -40.22 3.57
CA LEU A 5 0.06 -40.45 3.78
C LEU A 5 0.81 -40.66 2.45
N ASN A 6 0.21 -41.40 1.52
CA ASN A 6 0.79 -41.60 0.20
C ASN A 6 0.98 -40.27 -0.55
N HIS A 7 -0.01 -39.38 -0.50
CA HIS A 7 0.09 -38.05 -1.11
C HIS A 7 1.20 -37.20 -0.49
N MET A 8 1.33 -37.22 0.84
CA MET A 8 2.41 -36.52 1.54
C MET A 8 3.80 -37.10 1.20
N LEU A 9 3.93 -38.42 1.12
CA LEU A 9 5.18 -39.08 0.73
C LEU A 9 5.57 -38.83 -0.73
N GLN A 10 4.59 -38.67 -1.63
CA GLN A 10 4.86 -38.24 -3.01
C GLN A 10 5.40 -36.81 -3.06
N LYS A 11 4.85 -35.90 -2.25
CA LYS A 11 5.37 -34.53 -2.13
C LYS A 11 6.78 -34.46 -1.53
N ARG A 12 7.15 -35.43 -0.68
CA ARG A 12 8.51 -35.58 -0.13
C ARG A 12 9.58 -35.98 -1.16
N ALA A 13 9.19 -36.48 -2.34
CA ALA A 13 10.14 -37.09 -3.28
C ALA A 13 11.38 -36.20 -3.58
N PRO A 14 12.59 -36.79 -3.67
CA PRO A 14 13.82 -36.03 -3.90
C PRO A 14 13.71 -35.10 -5.10
N GLY A 15 13.93 -33.80 -4.89
CA GLY A 15 13.88 -32.77 -5.93
C GLY A 15 12.57 -31.96 -6.01
N SER A 16 11.53 -32.29 -5.24
CA SER A 16 10.29 -31.49 -5.21
C SER A 16 10.48 -30.10 -4.59
N GLY A 17 11.39 -29.97 -3.63
CA GLY A 17 11.65 -28.73 -2.88
C GLY A 17 10.46 -28.20 -2.07
N MET A 18 9.36 -28.96 -1.96
CA MET A 18 8.14 -28.52 -1.28
C MET A 18 8.09 -29.06 0.15
N LEU A 19 8.04 -28.16 1.13
CA LEU A 19 7.81 -28.48 2.53
C LEU A 19 6.33 -28.75 2.78
N LEU A 20 6.04 -29.73 3.64
CA LEU A 20 4.69 -30.02 4.11
C LEU A 20 4.29 -29.04 5.21
N ILE A 21 3.08 -28.48 5.14
CA ILE A 21 2.58 -27.51 6.11
C ILE A 21 1.35 -28.04 6.84
N GLY A 22 1.49 -28.27 8.14
CA GLY A 22 0.39 -28.58 9.05
C GLY A 22 -0.11 -27.33 9.77
N GLY A 23 -1.43 -27.17 9.89
CA GLY A 23 -2.03 -26.08 10.67
C GLY A 23 -2.77 -26.59 11.90
N ALA A 24 -2.36 -26.22 13.11
CA ALA A 24 -3.16 -26.45 14.30
C ALA A 24 -4.20 -25.33 14.43
N ILE A 25 -5.48 -25.62 14.16
CA ILE A 25 -6.52 -24.61 13.96
C ILE A 25 -7.74 -24.85 14.88
N GLY A 26 -8.27 -23.78 15.48
CA GLY A 26 -9.38 -23.84 16.44
C GLY A 26 -10.77 -23.42 15.94
N VAL A 27 -10.89 -22.95 14.69
CA VAL A 27 -12.15 -22.39 14.16
C VAL A 27 -12.29 -22.65 12.66
N GLY A 28 -13.52 -22.88 12.20
CA GLY A 28 -13.80 -23.26 10.81
C GLY A 28 -13.33 -22.25 9.76
N MET A 29 -13.50 -20.94 10.00
CA MET A 29 -13.07 -19.90 9.05
C MET A 29 -11.56 -19.95 8.80
N THR A 30 -10.77 -20.11 9.86
CA THR A 30 -9.32 -20.22 9.74
C THR A 30 -8.92 -21.54 9.10
N ALA A 31 -9.67 -22.62 9.34
CA ALA A 31 -9.40 -23.93 8.73
C ALA A 31 -9.54 -23.86 7.20
N GLU A 32 -10.65 -23.30 6.71
CA GLU A 32 -10.85 -23.06 5.28
C GLU A 32 -9.77 -22.14 4.68
N ALA A 33 -9.39 -21.08 5.41
CA ALA A 33 -8.35 -20.17 4.96
C ALA A 33 -6.98 -20.86 4.86
N ALA A 34 -6.63 -21.72 5.83
CA ALA A 34 -5.41 -22.50 5.81
C ALA A 34 -5.38 -23.48 4.63
N VAL A 35 -6.50 -24.15 4.33
CA VAL A 35 -6.61 -25.03 3.14
C VAL A 35 -6.48 -24.26 1.84
N ARG A 36 -7.15 -23.11 1.70
CA ARG A 36 -6.96 -22.22 0.53
C ARG A 36 -5.52 -21.73 0.40
N GLY A 37 -4.82 -21.57 1.54
CA GLY A 37 -3.41 -21.24 1.61
C GLY A 37 -2.46 -22.40 1.28
N GLY A 38 -2.97 -23.61 1.08
CA GLY A 38 -2.19 -24.78 0.71
C GLY A 38 -1.71 -25.66 1.86
N ALA A 39 -2.33 -25.59 3.05
CA ALA A 39 -2.04 -26.53 4.13
C ALA A 39 -2.26 -27.99 3.68
N ASP A 40 -1.36 -28.89 4.08
CA ASP A 40 -1.40 -30.31 3.73
C ASP A 40 -2.28 -31.14 4.66
N PHE A 41 -2.41 -30.69 5.91
CA PHE A 41 -3.28 -31.28 6.93
C PHE A 41 -3.59 -30.27 8.03
N LEU A 42 -4.63 -30.55 8.81
CA LEU A 42 -5.00 -29.75 9.97
C LEU A 42 -4.96 -30.59 11.25
N LEU A 43 -4.58 -29.94 12.35
CA LEU A 43 -4.69 -30.50 13.70
C LEU A 43 -5.81 -29.77 14.43
N ALA A 44 -6.87 -30.48 14.80
CA ALA A 44 -7.90 -29.96 15.68
C ALA A 44 -7.41 -30.10 17.12
N LEU A 45 -6.93 -28.99 17.71
CA LEU A 45 -6.39 -28.96 19.06
C LEU A 45 -7.21 -28.01 19.94
N ASN A 46 -7.49 -28.38 21.20
CA ASN A 46 -8.09 -27.47 22.17
C ASN A 46 -7.29 -26.16 22.34
N ALA A 47 -5.94 -26.20 22.23
CA ALA A 47 -5.11 -25.00 22.22
C ALA A 47 -5.49 -24.04 21.07
N GLY A 48 -5.82 -24.56 19.89
CA GLY A 48 -6.33 -23.75 18.79
C GLY A 48 -7.57 -22.98 19.20
N ARG A 49 -8.54 -23.68 19.82
CA ARG A 49 -9.78 -23.06 20.27
C ARG A 49 -9.55 -21.99 21.34
N TYR A 50 -8.69 -22.27 22.32
CA TYR A 50 -8.37 -21.28 23.36
C TYR A 50 -7.71 -20.02 22.78
N ARG A 51 -6.83 -20.15 21.78
CA ARG A 51 -6.18 -18.99 21.15
C ARG A 51 -7.18 -18.06 20.48
N VAL A 52 -8.14 -18.60 19.74
CA VAL A 52 -9.17 -17.78 19.07
C VAL A 52 -10.19 -17.20 20.05
N MET A 53 -10.29 -17.77 21.27
CA MET A 53 -11.00 -17.16 22.40
C MET A 53 -10.20 -16.04 23.10
N GLY A 54 -8.96 -15.76 22.67
CA GLY A 54 -8.08 -14.74 23.26
C GLY A 54 -7.21 -15.23 24.43
N ALA A 55 -7.19 -16.54 24.71
CA ALA A 55 -6.37 -17.13 25.76
C ALA A 55 -5.02 -17.66 25.22
N ALA A 56 -4.05 -17.84 26.12
CA ALA A 56 -2.75 -18.43 25.77
C ALA A 56 -2.89 -19.94 25.50
N SER A 57 -2.06 -20.49 24.61
CA SER A 57 -2.03 -21.94 24.30
C SER A 57 -1.86 -22.83 25.54
N LEU A 58 -1.17 -22.32 26.57
CA LEU A 58 -0.93 -23.02 27.84
C LEU A 58 -2.24 -23.41 28.55
N ALA A 59 -3.33 -22.66 28.34
CA ALA A 59 -4.64 -22.98 28.90
C ALA A 59 -5.14 -24.38 28.51
N ALA A 60 -4.67 -24.92 27.37
CA ALA A 60 -4.98 -26.27 26.92
C ALA A 60 -4.51 -27.39 27.86
N LEU A 61 -3.53 -27.10 28.74
CA LEU A 61 -2.98 -28.06 29.69
C LEU A 61 -3.66 -28.02 31.07
N LEU A 62 -4.51 -27.02 31.31
CA LEU A 62 -5.16 -26.82 32.59
C LEU A 62 -6.50 -27.58 32.64
N PRO A 63 -6.97 -27.99 33.83
CA PRO A 63 -8.22 -28.73 34.01
C PRO A 63 -9.45 -27.80 33.88
N LEU A 64 -9.58 -27.12 32.74
CA LEU A 64 -10.67 -26.17 32.48
C LEU A 64 -11.94 -26.87 31.96
N SER A 65 -11.76 -27.97 31.22
CA SER A 65 -12.82 -28.80 30.66
C SER A 65 -12.25 -30.14 30.20
N ASN A 66 -13.11 -31.09 29.84
CA ASN A 66 -12.66 -32.31 29.18
C ASN A 66 -12.08 -31.96 27.80
N ALA A 67 -10.75 -32.10 27.64
CA ALA A 67 -10.05 -31.70 26.44
C ALA A 67 -10.51 -32.45 25.17
N ASN A 68 -10.86 -33.74 25.30
CA ASN A 68 -11.30 -34.58 24.19
C ASN A 68 -12.70 -34.15 23.71
N GLN A 69 -13.64 -34.00 24.63
CA GLN A 69 -14.99 -33.52 24.32
C GLN A 69 -14.97 -32.11 23.75
N PHE A 70 -14.16 -31.22 24.33
CA PHE A 70 -14.04 -29.84 23.87
C PHE A 70 -13.49 -29.77 22.45
N THR A 71 -12.44 -30.55 22.16
CA THR A 71 -11.84 -30.65 20.82
C THR A 71 -12.84 -31.19 19.80
N ASP A 72 -13.50 -32.30 20.14
CA ASP A 72 -14.46 -32.93 19.24
C ASP A 72 -15.65 -32.02 18.90
N THR A 73 -16.13 -31.27 19.90
CA THR A 73 -17.29 -30.39 19.74
C THR A 73 -17.08 -29.34 18.65
N PHE A 74 -15.95 -28.61 18.66
CA PHE A 74 -15.72 -27.57 17.65
C PHE A 74 -15.28 -28.19 16.32
N ALA A 75 -14.47 -29.25 16.34
CA ALA A 75 -13.95 -29.84 15.11
C ALA A 75 -15.07 -30.44 14.24
N ARG A 76 -16.02 -31.17 14.84
CA ARG A 76 -17.19 -31.70 14.12
C ARG A 76 -18.09 -30.59 13.57
N ARG A 77 -18.35 -29.55 14.35
CA ARG A 77 -19.30 -28.49 13.97
C ARG A 77 -18.74 -27.53 12.94
N GLU A 78 -17.43 -27.30 12.97
CA GLU A 78 -16.82 -26.16 12.29
C GLU A 78 -15.74 -26.56 11.27
N ILE A 79 -15.12 -27.74 11.38
CA ILE A 79 -13.92 -28.07 10.58
C ILE A 79 -14.14 -29.25 9.65
N LEU A 80 -14.54 -30.43 10.18
CA LEU A 80 -14.49 -31.71 9.44
C LEU A 80 -15.18 -31.66 8.08
N ASP A 81 -16.40 -31.14 8.03
CA ASP A 81 -17.20 -31.11 6.79
C ASP A 81 -16.88 -29.93 5.87
N ARG A 82 -15.89 -29.10 6.21
CA ARG A 82 -15.57 -27.85 5.48
C ARG A 82 -14.23 -27.87 4.75
N VAL A 83 -13.40 -28.88 4.99
CA VAL A 83 -12.03 -28.93 4.50
C VAL A 83 -11.77 -30.19 3.69
N SER A 84 -10.96 -30.07 2.65
CA SER A 84 -10.61 -31.19 1.77
C SER A 84 -9.33 -31.92 2.19
N VAL A 85 -8.67 -31.46 3.24
CA VAL A 85 -7.40 -32.01 3.73
C VAL A 85 -7.63 -32.87 4.97
N PRO A 86 -6.74 -33.82 5.29
CA PRO A 86 -6.87 -34.64 6.48
C PRO A 86 -6.93 -33.80 7.75
N VAL A 87 -7.88 -34.12 8.64
CA VAL A 87 -7.98 -33.51 9.96
C VAL A 87 -7.62 -34.55 11.02
N LEU A 88 -6.63 -34.22 11.84
CA LEU A 88 -6.20 -35.07 12.94
C LEU A 88 -6.83 -34.59 14.26
N PHE A 89 -7.38 -35.52 15.01
CA PHE A 89 -7.95 -35.28 16.33
C PHE A 89 -6.85 -35.14 17.39
N GLY A 90 -6.82 -34.01 18.08
CA GLY A 90 -6.01 -33.83 19.29
C GLY A 90 -6.58 -34.61 20.45
N ALA A 91 -5.95 -35.73 20.78
CA ALA A 91 -6.38 -36.63 21.84
C ALA A 91 -5.51 -36.48 23.10
N SER A 92 -6.16 -36.12 24.21
CA SER A 92 -5.61 -36.11 25.56
C SER A 92 -5.68 -37.51 26.18
N CYS A 93 -4.54 -38.01 26.63
CA CYS A 93 -4.46 -39.25 27.40
C CYS A 93 -4.55 -39.05 28.92
N PHE A 94 -4.80 -37.82 29.39
CA PHE A 94 -4.80 -37.48 30.82
C PHE A 94 -6.10 -37.82 31.55
N ASP A 95 -7.20 -38.03 30.84
CA ASP A 95 -8.47 -38.41 31.44
C ASP A 95 -8.43 -39.90 31.87
N PRO A 96 -8.45 -40.21 33.18
CA PRO A 96 -8.40 -41.60 33.64
C PRO A 96 -9.69 -42.37 33.30
N ALA A 97 -10.80 -41.68 33.02
CA ALA A 97 -12.07 -42.31 32.64
C ALA A 97 -12.10 -42.78 31.19
N THR A 98 -11.13 -42.36 30.37
CA THR A 98 -11.08 -42.68 28.93
C THR A 98 -9.83 -43.49 28.59
N SER A 99 -10.02 -44.68 28.01
CA SER A 99 -8.91 -45.52 27.55
C SER A 99 -8.36 -45.06 26.19
N PRO A 100 -7.08 -45.34 25.87
CA PRO A 100 -6.53 -45.11 24.53
C PRO A 100 -7.35 -45.74 23.40
N GLU A 101 -7.90 -46.93 23.61
CA GLU A 101 -8.75 -47.64 22.64
C GLU A 101 -10.06 -46.87 22.40
N GLN A 102 -10.68 -46.34 23.44
CA GLN A 102 -11.90 -45.53 23.32
C GLN A 102 -11.63 -44.24 22.53
N LEU A 103 -10.48 -43.59 22.75
CA LEU A 103 -10.09 -42.40 21.98
C LEU A 103 -9.89 -42.72 20.49
N VAL A 104 -9.26 -43.85 20.19
CA VAL A 104 -9.05 -44.30 18.80
C VAL A 104 -10.37 -44.69 18.14
N GLN A 105 -11.26 -45.37 18.87
CA GLN A 105 -12.57 -45.74 18.36
C GLN A 105 -13.43 -44.50 18.09
N GLN A 106 -13.46 -43.55 19.02
CA GLN A 106 -14.08 -42.24 18.80
C GLN A 106 -13.50 -41.59 17.55
N ALA A 107 -12.16 -41.57 17.45
CA ALA A 107 -11.35 -41.27 16.27
C ALA A 107 -12.05 -41.61 14.94
N CYS A 108 -12.23 -42.93 14.80
CA CYS A 108 -12.81 -43.60 13.64
C CYS A 108 -14.30 -43.29 13.47
N ASP A 109 -15.09 -43.38 14.53
CA ASP A 109 -16.56 -43.22 14.48
C ASP A 109 -16.97 -41.80 14.06
N VAL A 110 -16.18 -40.80 14.44
CA VAL A 110 -16.38 -39.41 14.01
C VAL A 110 -16.06 -39.23 12.52
N GLY A 111 -15.10 -40.00 12.01
CA GLY A 111 -14.52 -39.80 10.68
C GLY A 111 -13.30 -38.87 10.64
N TYR A 112 -12.51 -38.76 11.71
CA TYR A 112 -11.19 -38.12 11.61
C TYR A 112 -10.25 -38.98 10.76
N GLN A 113 -9.32 -38.34 10.04
CA GLN A 113 -8.34 -39.06 9.22
C GLN A 113 -7.05 -39.39 9.99
N GLY A 114 -6.91 -38.88 11.22
CA GLY A 114 -5.79 -39.20 12.08
C GLY A 114 -5.91 -38.73 13.52
N ILE A 115 -4.89 -39.03 14.33
CA ILE A 115 -4.79 -38.66 15.74
C ILE A 115 -3.41 -38.03 16.02
N VAL A 116 -3.41 -37.05 16.91
CA VAL A 116 -2.20 -36.42 17.47
C VAL A 116 -2.27 -36.43 19.00
N ASN A 117 -1.14 -36.70 19.67
CA ASN A 117 -1.04 -36.64 21.14
C ASN A 117 -1.03 -35.17 21.60
N PHE A 118 -2.19 -34.61 21.86
CA PHE A 118 -2.32 -33.26 22.39
C PHE A 118 -3.65 -33.05 23.12
N PRO A 119 -3.70 -32.42 24.31
CA PRO A 119 -2.60 -32.07 25.22
C PRO A 119 -1.62 -33.21 25.51
N SER A 120 -0.35 -32.87 25.66
CA SER A 120 0.73 -33.87 25.83
C SER A 120 1.63 -33.56 27.01
N SER A 121 2.13 -34.63 27.62
CA SER A 121 3.05 -34.61 28.75
C SER A 121 4.37 -33.92 28.43
N ILE A 122 4.72 -33.78 27.14
CA ILE A 122 5.92 -33.06 26.71
C ILE A 122 5.97 -31.60 27.18
N HIS A 123 4.83 -31.02 27.53
CA HIS A 123 4.75 -29.64 27.98
C HIS A 123 4.90 -29.47 29.50
N PHE A 124 5.00 -30.56 30.25
CA PHE A 124 5.36 -30.54 31.67
C PHE A 124 6.85 -30.87 31.85
N ASP A 125 7.44 -30.30 32.90
CA ASP A 125 8.83 -30.51 33.28
C ASP A 125 8.97 -30.80 34.80
N GLY A 126 10.22 -31.01 35.22
CA GLY A 126 10.58 -31.20 36.63
C GLY A 126 9.85 -32.35 37.32
N ARG A 127 9.59 -32.17 38.61
CA ARG A 127 8.95 -33.19 39.46
C ARG A 127 7.53 -33.53 39.00
N PHE A 128 6.79 -32.55 38.47
CA PHE A 128 5.43 -32.78 38.00
C PHE A 128 5.41 -33.72 36.79
N ARG A 129 6.31 -33.53 35.82
CA ARG A 129 6.47 -34.48 34.71
C ARG A 129 6.83 -35.88 35.21
N GLN A 130 7.76 -35.99 36.15
CA GLN A 130 8.15 -37.28 36.71
C GLN A 130 6.95 -38.00 37.36
N SER A 131 6.15 -37.30 38.16
CA SER A 131 4.96 -37.88 38.79
C SER A 131 3.90 -38.33 37.78
N LEU A 132 3.74 -37.63 36.65
CA LEU A 132 2.84 -38.08 35.58
C LEU A 132 3.31 -39.40 34.96
N GLU A 133 4.61 -39.56 34.71
CA GLU A 133 5.17 -40.82 34.19
C GLU A 133 4.97 -41.97 35.19
N GLU A 134 5.28 -41.76 36.47
CA GLU A 134 5.11 -42.76 37.53
C GLU A 134 3.64 -43.17 37.74
N ALA A 135 2.71 -42.23 37.55
CA ALA A 135 1.26 -42.48 37.62
C ALA A 135 0.69 -43.16 36.37
N GLY A 136 1.51 -43.43 35.34
CA GLY A 136 1.05 -44.01 34.08
C GLY A 136 0.24 -43.05 33.19
N LEU A 137 0.29 -41.75 33.47
CA LEU A 137 -0.32 -40.66 32.70
C LEU A 137 0.68 -39.92 31.81
N GLY A 138 1.90 -40.45 31.71
CA GLY A 138 2.99 -39.87 30.94
C GLY A 138 3.05 -40.31 29.48
N PHE A 139 4.20 -40.11 28.86
CA PHE A 139 4.35 -40.19 27.40
C PHE A 139 4.19 -41.61 26.85
N ALA A 140 4.51 -42.65 27.63
CA ALA A 140 4.32 -44.03 27.22
C ALA A 140 2.84 -44.35 26.88
N ARG A 141 1.89 -43.74 27.63
CA ARG A 141 0.45 -43.88 27.37
C ARG A 141 0.05 -43.21 26.05
N GLU A 142 0.61 -42.04 25.76
CA GLU A 142 0.40 -41.32 24.50
C GLU A 142 0.95 -42.11 23.30
N ALA A 143 2.17 -42.67 23.42
CA ALA A 143 2.77 -43.50 22.38
C ALA A 143 1.94 -44.77 22.13
N HIS A 144 1.38 -45.39 23.18
CA HIS A 144 0.49 -46.54 23.06
C HIS A 144 -0.80 -46.19 22.30
N MET A 145 -1.42 -45.05 22.60
CA MET A 145 -2.58 -44.54 21.84
C MET A 145 -2.25 -44.36 20.36
N LEU A 146 -1.10 -43.76 20.02
CA LEU A 146 -0.70 -43.59 18.63
C LEU A 146 -0.45 -44.95 17.94
N ALA A 147 0.13 -45.93 18.63
CA ALA A 147 0.28 -47.28 18.08
C ALA A 147 -1.07 -47.96 17.79
N LEU A 148 -2.07 -47.76 18.65
CA LEU A 148 -3.45 -48.23 18.41
C LEU A 148 -4.08 -47.52 17.21
N ALA A 149 -3.95 -46.20 17.11
CA ALA A 149 -4.45 -45.40 16.00
C ALA A 149 -3.85 -45.87 14.66
N ARG A 150 -2.54 -46.12 14.64
CA ARG A 150 -1.82 -46.65 13.49
C ARG A 150 -2.39 -48.00 13.03
N ARG A 151 -2.65 -48.92 13.96
CA ARG A 151 -3.28 -50.23 13.67
C ARG A 151 -4.71 -50.10 13.18
N ALA A 152 -5.45 -49.10 13.66
CA ALA A 152 -6.80 -48.78 13.19
C ALA A 152 -6.83 -48.09 11.81
N GLY A 153 -5.67 -47.85 11.18
CA GLY A 153 -5.58 -47.22 9.87
C GLY A 153 -5.70 -45.70 9.87
N LEU A 154 -5.61 -45.06 11.04
CA LEU A 154 -5.56 -43.61 11.18
C LEU A 154 -4.14 -43.10 10.90
N LEU A 155 -4.03 -41.90 10.33
CA LEU A 155 -2.76 -41.16 10.28
C LEU A 155 -2.33 -40.77 11.69
N THR A 156 -1.04 -40.83 11.99
CA THR A 156 -0.53 -40.56 13.34
C THR A 156 0.51 -39.45 13.34
N LEU A 157 0.34 -38.46 14.22
CA LEU A 157 1.34 -37.45 14.52
C LEU A 157 1.74 -37.51 16.00
N GLY A 158 3.03 -37.65 16.26
CA GLY A 158 3.59 -37.64 17.60
C GLY A 158 4.40 -36.38 17.87
N TYR A 159 3.93 -35.54 18.78
CA TYR A 159 4.74 -34.48 19.37
C TYR A 159 5.77 -35.07 20.34
N ALA A 160 7.03 -34.64 20.22
CA ALA A 160 8.11 -35.05 21.11
C ALA A 160 9.13 -33.92 21.31
N LYS A 161 9.89 -33.97 22.42
CA LYS A 161 10.99 -33.03 22.71
C LYS A 161 12.32 -33.73 22.93
N THR A 162 12.30 -34.95 23.46
CA THR A 162 13.48 -35.68 23.92
C THR A 162 13.76 -36.92 23.07
N ARG A 163 14.99 -37.42 23.11
CA ARG A 163 15.39 -38.64 22.39
C ARG A 163 14.62 -39.88 22.86
N ALA A 164 14.27 -39.94 24.16
CA ALA A 164 13.50 -41.05 24.72
C ALA A 164 12.08 -41.07 24.15
N GLU A 165 11.41 -39.92 24.14
CA GLU A 165 10.08 -39.75 23.53
C GLU A 165 10.11 -40.11 22.03
N ILE A 166 11.13 -39.64 21.30
CA ILE A 166 11.31 -39.99 19.88
C ILE A 166 11.47 -41.50 19.68
N SER A 167 12.24 -42.19 20.54
CA SER A 167 12.38 -43.64 20.44
C SER A 167 11.04 -44.34 20.64
N MET A 168 10.25 -43.93 21.64
CA MET A 168 8.92 -44.50 21.87
C MET A 168 7.98 -44.30 20.68
N LEU A 169 8.04 -43.14 20.00
CA LEU A 169 7.24 -42.90 18.79
C LEU A 169 7.68 -43.75 17.59
N ILE A 170 8.99 -43.97 17.43
CA ILE A 170 9.53 -44.88 16.42
C ILE A 170 9.03 -46.31 16.68
N ASP A 171 9.14 -46.76 17.94
CA ASP A 171 8.74 -48.12 18.33
C ASP A 171 7.20 -48.31 18.21
N ALA A 172 6.43 -47.24 18.37
CA ALA A 172 4.99 -47.19 18.11
C ALA A 172 4.62 -47.17 16.61
N GLY A 173 5.58 -46.98 15.71
CA GLY A 173 5.37 -47.00 14.25
C GLY A 173 4.61 -45.77 13.72
N VAL A 174 4.78 -44.61 14.36
CA VAL A 174 4.09 -43.36 14.03
C VAL A 174 4.49 -42.84 12.64
N ASP A 175 3.51 -42.34 11.89
CA ASP A 175 3.69 -41.85 10.51
C ASP A 175 4.45 -40.51 10.48
N MET A 176 4.16 -39.61 11.43
CA MET A 176 4.74 -38.26 11.50
C MET A 176 5.25 -37.96 12.92
N ILE A 177 6.50 -37.50 13.04
CA ILE A 177 7.07 -37.03 14.32
C ILE A 177 7.30 -35.53 14.23
N CYS A 178 6.70 -34.76 15.14
CA CYS A 178 6.88 -33.32 15.24
C CYS A 178 7.76 -32.96 16.45
N LEU A 179 8.99 -32.51 16.18
CA LEU A 179 9.90 -32.02 17.19
C LEU A 179 9.44 -30.64 17.67
N ASN A 180 8.98 -30.56 18.92
CA ASN A 180 8.44 -29.34 19.52
C ASN A 180 9.54 -28.60 20.30
N PHE A 181 9.82 -27.35 19.93
CA PHE A 181 10.81 -26.51 20.62
C PHE A 181 10.24 -25.72 21.81
N GLY A 182 9.01 -26.03 22.24
CA GLY A 182 8.28 -25.26 23.24
C GLY A 182 7.31 -24.25 22.61
N TRP A 183 6.73 -23.39 23.44
CA TRP A 183 5.77 -22.38 22.99
C TRP A 183 6.42 -21.33 22.08
N ASN A 184 5.72 -20.82 21.07
CA ASN A 184 6.28 -19.80 20.19
C ASN A 184 6.51 -18.46 20.92
N ALA A 185 7.61 -17.77 20.57
CA ALA A 185 7.97 -16.46 21.11
C ALA A 185 7.18 -15.26 20.52
N GLY A 186 6.19 -15.49 19.64
CA GLY A 186 5.50 -14.43 18.89
C GLY A 186 4.09 -14.06 19.37
N GLY A 187 3.70 -12.80 19.15
CA GLY A 187 2.36 -12.25 19.46
C GLY A 187 2.28 -11.56 20.83
N VAL A 188 1.10 -11.03 21.19
CA VAL A 188 0.87 -10.23 22.41
C VAL A 188 1.10 -11.03 23.70
N GLN A 189 0.94 -12.35 23.64
CA GLN A 189 1.13 -13.29 24.76
C GLN A 189 2.28 -14.27 24.45
N SER A 190 3.49 -13.75 24.23
CA SER A 190 4.69 -14.56 23.97
C SER A 190 5.27 -15.16 25.26
N VAL A 191 5.85 -16.35 25.18
CA VAL A 191 6.66 -16.95 26.25
C VAL A 191 8.14 -16.75 25.92
N ALA A 192 8.95 -16.28 26.87
CA ALA A 192 10.40 -16.12 26.69
C ALA A 192 11.06 -17.43 26.29
N GLN A 193 11.97 -17.40 25.31
CA GLN A 193 12.66 -18.58 24.76
C GLN A 193 14.17 -18.48 24.94
N SER A 194 14.82 -19.64 25.10
CA SER A 194 16.27 -19.79 25.27
C SER A 194 17.01 -20.27 24.02
N PHE A 195 16.31 -20.52 22.91
CA PHE A 195 16.89 -21.08 21.68
C PHE A 195 16.97 -20.05 20.55
N THR A 196 18.09 -20.02 19.85
CA THR A 196 18.24 -19.36 18.56
C THR A 196 17.74 -20.25 17.41
N ILE A 197 17.50 -19.65 16.23
CA ILE A 197 17.14 -20.38 15.01
C ILE A 197 18.21 -21.43 14.65
N ALA A 198 19.49 -21.09 14.76
CA ALA A 198 20.60 -22.00 14.45
C ALA A 198 20.66 -23.20 15.41
N GLU A 199 20.46 -22.97 16.71
CA GLU A 199 20.43 -24.06 17.70
C GLU A 199 19.24 -24.99 17.49
N ALA A 200 18.07 -24.44 17.13
CA ALA A 200 16.89 -25.23 16.78
C ALA A 200 17.16 -26.11 15.55
N ALA A 201 17.73 -25.53 14.49
CA ALA A 201 18.08 -26.23 13.25
C ALA A 201 19.09 -27.37 13.49
N ASP A 202 20.18 -27.10 14.18
CA ASP A 202 21.22 -28.09 14.49
C ASP A 202 20.70 -29.23 15.39
N ARG A 203 19.85 -28.91 16.38
CA ARG A 203 19.17 -29.93 17.20
C ARG A 203 18.22 -30.79 16.37
N ALA A 204 17.38 -30.19 15.52
CA ALA A 204 16.49 -30.92 14.63
C ALA A 204 17.27 -31.82 13.67
N ARG A 205 18.33 -31.31 13.04
CA ARG A 205 19.20 -32.06 12.13
C ARG A 205 19.72 -33.35 12.77
N ARG A 206 20.27 -33.26 13.98
CA ARG A 206 20.79 -34.44 14.72
C ARG A 206 19.71 -35.46 15.04
N ILE A 207 18.54 -34.98 15.43
CA ILE A 207 17.40 -35.84 15.77
C ILE A 207 16.86 -36.52 14.52
N PHE A 208 16.59 -35.77 13.45
CA PHE A 208 16.03 -36.31 12.22
C PHE A 208 16.98 -37.26 11.50
N THR A 209 18.29 -37.01 11.56
CA THR A 209 19.28 -37.99 11.09
C THR A 209 19.14 -39.34 11.81
N SER A 210 18.90 -39.32 13.12
CA SER A 210 18.69 -40.53 13.92
C SER A 210 17.32 -41.18 13.68
N ILE A 211 16.28 -40.41 13.37
CA ILE A 211 14.96 -40.96 13.02
C ILE A 211 15.08 -41.67 11.66
N ARG A 212 15.64 -40.98 10.65
CA ARG A 212 15.75 -41.51 9.29
C ARG A 212 16.61 -42.77 9.20
N SER A 213 17.57 -43.00 10.10
CA SER A 213 18.35 -44.23 10.15
C SER A 213 17.58 -45.44 10.73
N ARG A 214 16.52 -45.21 11.53
CA ARG A 214 15.72 -46.25 12.18
C ARG A 214 14.35 -46.46 11.54
N ALA A 215 13.76 -45.38 11.03
CA ALA A 215 12.43 -45.31 10.46
C ALA A 215 12.43 -44.35 9.25
N PRO A 216 12.96 -44.77 8.08
CA PRO A 216 13.15 -43.91 6.91
C PRO A 216 11.83 -43.37 6.32
N GLU A 217 10.71 -44.05 6.58
CA GLU A 217 9.37 -43.67 6.10
C GLU A 217 8.67 -42.64 7.00
N THR A 218 9.15 -42.43 8.23
CA THR A 218 8.54 -41.45 9.15
C THR A 218 8.86 -40.02 8.70
N LEU A 219 7.82 -39.20 8.60
CA LEU A 219 7.93 -37.79 8.26
C LEU A 219 8.34 -36.96 9.48
N CYS A 220 9.31 -36.08 9.29
CA CYS A 220 9.92 -35.25 10.34
C CYS A 220 9.45 -33.80 10.23
N PHE A 221 8.74 -33.31 11.24
CA PHE A 221 8.24 -31.93 11.33
C PHE A 221 8.89 -31.16 12.47
N VAL A 222 8.98 -29.84 12.34
CA VAL A 222 9.35 -28.94 13.43
C VAL A 222 8.19 -28.02 13.81
N GLU A 223 8.10 -27.64 15.09
CA GLU A 223 7.16 -26.65 15.59
C GLU A 223 7.75 -25.86 16.78
N GLY A 224 7.29 -24.62 16.93
CA GLY A 224 7.41 -23.89 18.18
C GLY A 224 8.72 -23.13 18.35
N GLY A 225 8.99 -22.74 19.60
CA GLY A 225 10.20 -22.02 19.99
C GLY A 225 10.44 -20.74 19.18
N PRO A 226 11.63 -20.55 18.58
CA PRO A 226 11.98 -19.32 17.87
C PRO A 226 11.32 -19.19 16.49
N ILE A 227 10.63 -20.22 15.98
CA ILE A 227 10.05 -20.20 14.63
C ILE A 227 8.75 -19.42 14.63
N ILE A 228 8.78 -18.17 14.18
CA ILE A 228 7.62 -17.26 14.23
C ILE A 228 7.19 -16.71 12.86
N ASN A 229 8.02 -16.85 11.82
CA ASN A 229 7.71 -16.41 10.47
C ASN A 229 8.19 -17.44 9.41
N PRO A 230 7.81 -17.27 8.12
CA PRO A 230 8.21 -18.21 7.07
C PRO A 230 9.71 -18.32 6.83
N ASP A 231 10.48 -17.25 7.04
CA ASP A 231 11.94 -17.27 6.83
C ASP A 231 12.64 -18.10 7.93
N ASP A 232 12.21 -17.95 9.18
CA ASP A 232 12.65 -18.79 10.31
C ASP A 232 12.36 -20.26 10.02
N MET A 233 11.13 -20.55 9.60
CA MET A 233 10.67 -21.89 9.25
C MET A 233 11.54 -22.49 8.14
N PHE A 234 11.77 -21.75 7.06
CA PHE A 234 12.55 -22.22 5.93
C PHE A 234 13.99 -22.55 6.36
N ARG A 235 14.63 -21.67 7.14
CA ARG A 235 15.99 -21.90 7.64
C ARG A 235 16.10 -23.14 8.50
N VAL A 236 15.19 -23.33 9.46
CA VAL A 236 15.20 -24.51 10.32
C VAL A 236 14.93 -25.78 9.51
N CYS A 237 13.92 -25.76 8.64
CA CYS A 237 13.55 -26.93 7.84
C CYS A 237 14.66 -27.34 6.86
N ASP A 238 15.28 -26.38 6.17
CA ASP A 238 16.35 -26.65 5.19
C ASP A 238 17.58 -27.26 5.87
N GLU A 239 18.10 -26.60 6.92
CA GLU A 239 19.30 -27.08 7.63
C GLU A 239 19.05 -28.41 8.36
N ALA A 240 17.85 -28.60 8.91
CA ALA A 240 17.48 -29.85 9.57
C ALA A 240 17.13 -30.97 8.59
N ARG A 241 16.94 -30.67 7.30
CA ARG A 241 16.30 -31.54 6.31
C ARG A 241 14.95 -32.08 6.84
N ALA A 242 14.15 -31.20 7.41
CA ALA A 242 12.79 -31.50 7.84
C ALA A 242 11.89 -31.76 6.62
N ASP A 243 10.89 -32.61 6.77
CA ASP A 243 9.86 -32.82 5.75
C ASP A 243 8.79 -31.69 5.79
N GLY A 244 8.69 -30.96 6.91
CA GLY A 244 7.72 -29.87 7.04
C GLY A 244 7.71 -29.11 8.36
N TYR A 245 6.72 -28.25 8.50
CA TYR A 245 6.45 -27.44 9.69
C TYR A 245 4.99 -27.54 10.13
N VAL A 246 4.76 -27.54 11.44
CA VAL A 246 3.42 -27.40 12.03
C VAL A 246 3.27 -26.02 12.66
N GLY A 247 2.34 -25.24 12.14
CA GLY A 247 2.04 -23.90 12.61
C GLY A 247 0.83 -23.88 13.54
N GLY A 248 1.09 -23.55 14.79
CA GLY A 248 0.06 -23.24 15.77
C GLY A 248 -0.35 -21.77 15.75
N SER A 249 0.18 -20.98 16.69
CA SER A 249 -0.18 -19.56 16.83
C SER A 249 0.22 -18.74 15.61
N THR A 250 1.26 -19.17 14.89
CA THR A 250 1.77 -18.55 13.67
C THR A 250 0.81 -18.63 12.47
N LEU A 251 -0.07 -19.63 12.43
CA LEU A 251 -1.08 -19.80 11.37
C LEU A 251 -2.51 -19.48 11.84
N ASP A 252 -2.79 -19.60 13.14
CA ASP A 252 -4.15 -19.46 13.66
C ASP A 252 -4.42 -18.08 14.28
N ARG A 253 -3.57 -17.66 15.24
CA ARG A 253 -3.82 -16.48 16.09
C ARG A 253 -3.21 -15.20 15.51
N VAL A 254 -1.90 -15.22 15.27
CA VAL A 254 -1.11 -14.03 14.93
C VAL A 254 -1.64 -13.36 13.64
N PRO A 255 -1.96 -14.11 12.56
CA PRO A 255 -2.53 -13.48 11.36
C PRO A 255 -3.89 -12.82 11.60
N LEU A 256 -4.73 -13.42 12.46
CA LEU A 256 -6.05 -12.88 12.80
C LEU A 256 -5.93 -11.57 13.59
N GLU A 257 -5.11 -11.57 14.66
CA GLU A 257 -4.84 -10.38 15.47
C GLU A 257 -4.30 -9.22 14.60
N PHE A 258 -3.33 -9.52 13.74
CA PHE A 258 -2.72 -8.53 12.85
C PHE A 258 -3.73 -7.96 11.85
N SER A 259 -4.45 -8.83 11.12
CA SER A 259 -5.41 -8.41 10.09
C SER A 259 -6.56 -7.58 10.67
N VAL A 260 -7.12 -7.99 11.81
CA VAL A 260 -8.21 -7.24 12.45
C VAL A 260 -7.72 -5.88 12.95
N THR A 261 -6.53 -5.84 13.56
CA THR A 261 -5.93 -4.61 14.08
C THR A 261 -5.63 -3.62 12.95
N GLU A 262 -4.98 -4.08 11.88
CA GLU A 262 -4.64 -3.24 10.72
C GLU A 262 -5.90 -2.70 10.04
N ARG A 263 -6.91 -3.55 9.80
CA ARG A 263 -8.14 -3.12 9.13
C ARG A 263 -8.93 -2.12 9.98
N THR A 264 -9.04 -2.37 11.28
CA THR A 264 -9.69 -1.43 12.19
C THR A 264 -8.97 -0.08 12.23
N SER A 265 -7.63 -0.12 12.28
CA SER A 265 -6.78 1.09 12.25
C SER A 265 -6.97 1.87 10.94
N ALA A 266 -7.04 1.17 9.80
CA ALA A 266 -7.30 1.78 8.50
C ALA A 266 -8.67 2.47 8.44
N PHE A 267 -9.74 1.83 8.93
CA PHE A 267 -11.07 2.45 9.00
C PHE A 267 -11.09 3.69 9.89
N LYS A 268 -10.41 3.65 11.05
CA LYS A 268 -10.28 4.80 11.95
C LYS A 268 -9.49 5.94 11.32
N ALA A 269 -8.37 5.65 10.66
CA ALA A 269 -7.55 6.63 9.97
C ALA A 269 -8.32 7.31 8.83
N PHE A 270 -9.12 6.55 8.07
CA PHE A 270 -9.95 7.11 7.00
C PHE A 270 -10.95 8.15 7.50
N GLY A 271 -11.58 7.91 8.66
CA GLY A 271 -12.49 8.87 9.29
C GLY A 271 -11.81 10.17 9.71
N LEU A 272 -10.61 10.08 10.29
CA LEU A 272 -9.82 11.22 10.74
C LEU A 272 -9.29 12.05 9.56
N LEU A 273 -8.77 11.40 8.52
CA LEU A 273 -8.31 12.06 7.31
C LEU A 273 -9.46 12.79 6.59
N LYS A 274 -10.65 12.18 6.52
CA LYS A 274 -11.83 12.81 5.92
C LYS A 274 -12.30 14.05 6.71
N GLN A 275 -12.25 14.00 8.04
CA GLN A 275 -12.64 15.13 8.90
C GLN A 275 -11.65 16.29 8.81
N ALA A 276 -10.34 16.02 8.91
CA ALA A 276 -9.29 17.03 8.75
C ALA A 276 -9.36 17.71 7.37
N ASN A 277 -9.74 16.95 6.33
CA ASN A 277 -9.83 17.46 4.97
C ASN A 277 -11.10 18.28 4.69
N THR A 278 -12.14 18.26 5.53
CA THR A 278 -13.45 18.87 5.15
C THR A 278 -13.46 20.40 5.17
N ALA A 279 -12.77 21.06 6.11
CA ALA A 279 -12.68 22.53 6.13
C ALA A 279 -11.73 23.03 5.03
N GLN A 280 -10.55 22.41 4.92
CA GLN A 280 -9.56 22.72 3.90
C GLN A 280 -10.08 22.43 2.48
N THR A 281 -10.78 21.32 2.25
CA THR A 281 -11.41 21.01 0.95
C THR A 281 -12.52 21.99 0.61
N ARG A 282 -13.28 22.52 1.59
CA ARG A 282 -14.30 23.54 1.32
C ARG A 282 -13.68 24.86 0.90
N GLU A 283 -12.62 25.29 1.57
CA GLU A 283 -11.90 26.52 1.25
C GLU A 283 -11.17 26.40 -0.10
N LEU A 284 -10.38 25.35 -0.30
CA LEU A 284 -9.72 25.07 -1.59
C LEU A 284 -10.73 24.86 -2.71
N GLY A 285 -11.89 24.25 -2.44
CA GLY A 285 -12.98 24.10 -3.38
C GLY A 285 -13.68 25.42 -3.74
N ARG A 286 -13.65 26.43 -2.86
CA ARG A 286 -14.07 27.81 -3.16
C ARG A 286 -13.01 28.51 -4.01
N THR A 287 -11.74 28.39 -3.64
CA THR A 287 -10.58 28.94 -4.38
C THR A 287 -10.53 28.39 -5.80
N ALA A 288 -10.68 27.08 -6.00
CA ALA A 288 -10.70 26.43 -7.31
C ALA A 288 -11.82 26.96 -8.21
N ARG A 289 -13.02 27.18 -7.65
CA ARG A 289 -14.17 27.75 -8.37
C ARG A 289 -13.93 29.18 -8.80
N ILE A 290 -13.37 30.01 -7.92
CA ILE A 290 -13.04 31.42 -8.22
C ILE A 290 -11.91 31.50 -9.24
N ALA A 291 -10.91 30.61 -9.14
CA ALA A 291 -9.77 30.56 -10.04
C ALA A 291 -10.05 29.86 -11.38
N GLY A 292 -11.20 29.20 -11.53
CA GLY A 292 -11.51 28.40 -12.71
C GLY A 292 -10.54 27.24 -12.94
N ILE A 293 -9.90 26.75 -11.86
CA ILE A 293 -8.95 25.63 -11.90
C ILE A 293 -9.71 24.32 -11.72
N VAL A 294 -9.38 23.36 -12.58
CA VAL A 294 -9.94 22.00 -12.54
C VAL A 294 -8.78 21.03 -12.40
N GLY A 295 -8.77 20.26 -11.32
CA GLY A 295 -7.72 19.29 -11.01
C GLY A 295 -7.83 18.81 -9.55
N GLN A 296 -7.28 17.64 -9.27
CA GLN A 296 -7.25 17.05 -7.92
C GLN A 296 -5.86 16.54 -7.53
N SER A 297 -4.85 16.75 -8.38
CA SER A 297 -3.46 16.43 -8.08
C SER A 297 -2.95 17.18 -6.84
N GLU A 298 -1.96 16.59 -6.18
CA GLU A 298 -1.26 17.24 -5.07
C GLU A 298 -0.69 18.61 -5.49
N PHE A 299 -0.25 18.74 -6.75
CA PHE A 299 0.22 20.00 -7.33
C PHE A 299 -0.87 21.06 -7.41
N VAL A 300 -2.06 20.71 -7.94
CA VAL A 300 -3.17 21.66 -8.02
C VAL A 300 -3.60 22.11 -6.62
N LEU A 301 -3.63 21.20 -5.65
CA LEU A 301 -3.91 21.54 -4.26
C LEU A 301 -2.86 22.48 -3.66
N ALA A 302 -1.57 22.22 -3.90
CA ALA A 302 -0.47 23.07 -3.44
C ALA A 302 -0.51 24.47 -4.05
N VAL A 303 -0.81 24.59 -5.36
CA VAL A 303 -0.98 25.88 -6.05
C VAL A 303 -2.17 26.64 -5.46
N LEU A 304 -3.32 25.99 -5.25
CA LEU A 304 -4.49 26.62 -4.64
C LEU A 304 -4.22 27.08 -3.20
N GLU A 305 -3.44 26.32 -2.44
CA GLU A 305 -3.01 26.70 -1.09
C GLU A 305 -2.08 27.92 -1.11
N GLN A 306 -1.08 27.94 -2.01
CA GLN A 306 -0.21 29.09 -2.22
C GLN A 306 -1.00 30.33 -2.60
N VAL A 307 -1.94 30.22 -3.54
CA VAL A 307 -2.83 31.31 -3.96
C VAL A 307 -3.68 31.80 -2.79
N THR A 308 -4.24 30.90 -1.99
CA THR A 308 -5.08 31.27 -0.84
C THR A 308 -4.25 32.02 0.21
N ARG A 309 -3.04 31.55 0.52
CA ARG A 309 -2.11 32.27 1.42
C ARG A 309 -1.71 33.63 0.86
N LEU A 310 -1.36 33.69 -0.42
CA LEU A 310 -0.90 34.91 -1.08
C LEU A 310 -2.05 35.93 -1.28
N ALA A 311 -3.30 35.48 -1.36
CA ALA A 311 -4.47 36.36 -1.43
C ALA A 311 -4.64 37.17 -0.13
N GLY A 312 -4.30 36.61 1.02
CA GLY A 312 -4.34 37.27 2.33
C GLY A 312 -3.16 38.22 2.61
N THR A 313 -2.27 38.46 1.65
CA THR A 313 -1.10 39.35 1.82
C THR A 313 -1.08 40.47 0.78
N ARG A 314 -0.18 41.44 1.01
CA ARG A 314 0.16 42.51 0.05
C ARG A 314 1.29 42.13 -0.92
N ILE A 315 1.88 40.94 -0.73
CA ILE A 315 3.07 40.52 -1.48
C ILE A 315 2.74 40.49 -2.98
N PRO A 316 3.59 41.11 -3.83
CA PRO A 316 3.40 41.06 -5.27
C PRO A 316 3.57 39.61 -5.76
N ALA A 317 2.80 39.22 -6.76
CA ALA A 317 2.76 37.84 -7.22
C ALA A 317 3.43 37.70 -8.58
N LEU A 318 4.16 36.61 -8.80
CA LEU A 318 4.69 36.24 -10.11
C LEU A 318 4.17 34.84 -10.46
N ILE A 319 3.36 34.73 -11.50
CA ILE A 319 2.77 33.46 -11.94
C ILE A 319 3.46 33.02 -13.23
N CYS A 320 4.26 31.96 -13.13
CA CYS A 320 5.07 31.43 -14.22
C CYS A 320 4.54 30.08 -14.73
N GLY A 321 4.70 29.84 -16.03
CA GLY A 321 4.38 28.55 -16.66
C GLY A 321 4.12 28.67 -18.15
N GLU A 322 3.94 27.53 -18.81
CA GLU A 322 3.70 27.46 -20.26
C GLU A 322 2.37 28.08 -20.71
N ALA A 323 2.24 28.26 -22.04
CA ALA A 323 0.98 28.63 -22.68
C ALA A 323 -0.13 27.63 -22.32
N GLY A 324 -1.35 28.13 -22.09
CA GLY A 324 -2.52 27.26 -21.88
C GLY A 324 -2.73 26.72 -20.47
N LEU A 325 -1.91 27.10 -19.48
CA LEU A 325 -2.06 26.62 -18.09
C LEU A 325 -3.08 27.41 -17.23
N GLY A 326 -3.77 28.40 -17.81
CA GLY A 326 -4.74 29.21 -17.08
C GLY A 326 -4.14 30.26 -16.14
N ARG A 327 -2.86 30.62 -16.31
CA ARG A 327 -2.12 31.59 -15.48
C ARG A 327 -2.85 32.93 -15.30
N GLY A 328 -3.41 33.49 -16.38
CA GLY A 328 -4.17 34.75 -16.30
C GLY A 328 -5.47 34.63 -15.49
N ALA A 329 -6.16 33.48 -15.54
CA ALA A 329 -7.32 33.22 -14.70
C ALA A 329 -6.92 33.13 -13.22
N LEU A 330 -5.80 32.46 -12.92
CA LEU A 330 -5.24 32.38 -11.58
C LEU A 330 -4.81 33.76 -11.05
N ALA A 331 -4.15 34.57 -11.88
CA ALA A 331 -3.74 35.94 -11.54
C ALA A 331 -4.93 36.81 -11.16
N ARG A 332 -6.01 36.77 -11.96
CA ARG A 332 -7.24 37.51 -11.68
C ARG A 332 -7.97 37.02 -10.44
N ALA A 333 -7.86 35.73 -10.12
CA ALA A 333 -8.51 35.12 -8.96
C ALA A 333 -7.96 35.62 -7.62
N LEU A 334 -6.69 36.06 -7.57
CA LEU A 334 -6.11 36.63 -6.35
C LEU A 334 -6.90 37.82 -5.81
N HIS A 335 -7.52 38.61 -6.69
CA HIS A 335 -8.30 39.78 -6.29
C HIS A 335 -9.58 39.42 -5.50
N PRO A 336 -10.56 38.65 -6.04
CA PRO A 336 -11.75 38.24 -5.30
C PRO A 336 -11.47 37.26 -4.14
N LEU A 337 -10.27 36.68 -4.06
CA LEU A 337 -9.81 35.88 -2.91
C LEU A 337 -9.19 36.72 -1.80
N SER A 338 -8.86 37.99 -2.07
CA SER A 338 -8.29 38.92 -1.10
C SER A 338 -9.37 39.78 -0.42
N GLU A 339 -8.98 40.55 0.59
CA GLU A 339 -9.83 41.54 1.27
C GLU A 339 -9.84 42.91 0.57
N ARG A 340 -9.27 43.01 -0.65
CA ARG A 340 -9.09 44.29 -1.34
C ARG A 340 -10.38 44.77 -1.99
N THR A 341 -10.72 46.04 -1.78
CA THR A 341 -11.97 46.69 -2.22
C THR A 341 -11.83 47.51 -3.52
N GLY A 342 -10.61 47.76 -3.98
CA GLY A 342 -10.34 48.52 -5.20
C GLY A 342 -10.54 47.70 -6.49
N PRO A 343 -10.29 48.27 -7.68
CA PRO A 343 -10.57 47.59 -8.93
C PRO A 343 -9.52 46.51 -9.29
N LEU A 344 -9.98 45.42 -9.92
CA LEU A 344 -9.13 44.52 -10.70
C LEU A 344 -8.83 45.14 -12.07
N LEU A 345 -7.56 45.40 -12.33
CA LEU A 345 -7.08 46.05 -13.55
C LEU A 345 -6.13 45.11 -14.28
N THR A 346 -6.29 44.93 -15.59
CA THR A 346 -5.43 44.03 -16.37
C THR A 346 -4.87 44.75 -17.59
N VAL A 347 -3.57 44.59 -17.83
CA VAL A 347 -2.86 45.12 -18.99
C VAL A 347 -1.99 44.02 -19.59
N ARG A 348 -1.78 44.07 -20.92
CA ARG A 348 -0.81 43.20 -21.60
C ARG A 348 0.47 44.00 -21.85
N ALA A 349 1.62 43.40 -21.58
CA ALA A 349 2.91 44.05 -21.79
C ALA A 349 3.14 44.46 -23.26
N ALA A 350 2.76 43.60 -24.21
CA ALA A 350 2.74 43.95 -25.63
C ALA A 350 1.32 44.39 -26.03
N ASN A 351 0.98 45.65 -25.78
CA ASN A 351 -0.31 46.22 -26.19
C ASN A 351 -0.13 47.12 -27.43
N PRO A 352 -0.63 46.73 -28.62
CA PRO A 352 -0.47 47.52 -29.84
C PRO A 352 -1.26 48.83 -29.85
N LYS A 353 -2.16 49.05 -28.88
CA LYS A 353 -3.06 50.22 -28.83
C LYS A 353 -2.69 51.26 -27.77
N ALA A 354 -1.78 50.94 -26.85
CA ALA A 354 -1.40 51.84 -25.76
C ALA A 354 -0.07 51.44 -25.14
N ASP A 355 0.76 52.43 -24.80
CA ASP A 355 2.01 52.23 -24.10
C ASP A 355 1.76 51.72 -22.66
N PRO A 356 2.29 50.53 -22.30
CA PRO A 356 2.19 49.99 -20.94
C PRO A 356 2.71 50.94 -19.87
N GLU A 357 3.75 51.73 -20.16
CA GLU A 357 4.34 52.65 -19.19
C GLU A 357 3.33 53.75 -18.78
N ALA A 358 2.72 54.40 -19.77
CA ALA A 358 1.70 55.42 -19.58
C ALA A 358 0.46 54.89 -18.84
N LEU A 359 0.06 53.63 -19.07
CA LEU A 359 -1.08 53.01 -18.38
C LEU A 359 -0.76 52.69 -16.92
N LEU A 360 0.43 52.14 -16.64
CA LEU A 360 0.82 51.70 -15.30
C LEU A 360 1.09 52.89 -14.38
N PHE A 361 1.87 53.86 -14.85
CA PHE A 361 2.34 54.98 -14.03
C PHE A 361 1.54 56.28 -14.25
N GLY A 362 0.81 56.40 -15.36
CA GLY A 362 0.02 57.58 -15.69
C GLY A 362 0.81 58.62 -16.49
N GLU A 363 0.07 59.57 -17.09
CA GLU A 363 0.61 60.73 -17.79
C GLU A 363 0.17 61.99 -17.04
N ALA A 364 1.13 62.66 -16.40
CA ALA A 364 0.88 63.93 -15.73
C ALA A 364 0.57 65.02 -16.77
N PRO A 365 -0.43 65.90 -16.56
CA PRO A 365 -1.28 66.05 -15.37
C PRO A 365 -2.67 65.39 -15.48
N ARG A 366 -2.95 64.61 -16.53
CA ARG A 366 -4.34 64.27 -16.93
C ARG A 366 -4.81 62.85 -16.61
N ARG A 367 -3.91 61.88 -16.38
CA ARG A 367 -4.29 60.48 -16.12
C ARG A 367 -3.53 59.88 -14.96
N GLN A 368 -4.26 59.50 -13.91
CA GLN A 368 -3.73 58.68 -12.81
C GLN A 368 -3.42 57.25 -13.31
N GLY A 369 -2.20 56.78 -13.06
CA GLY A 369 -1.75 55.43 -13.41
C GLY A 369 -2.49 54.33 -12.64
N MET A 370 -2.49 53.11 -13.19
CA MET A 370 -3.14 51.94 -12.59
C MET A 370 -2.55 51.60 -11.21
N LEU A 371 -1.23 51.78 -11.02
CA LEU A 371 -0.53 51.48 -9.77
C LEU A 371 -0.82 52.51 -8.65
N ALA A 372 -1.28 53.71 -9.00
CA ALA A 372 -1.63 54.75 -8.04
C ALA A 372 -3.05 54.62 -7.46
N ARG A 373 -3.79 53.56 -7.82
CA ARG A 373 -5.18 53.34 -7.38
C ARG A 373 -5.21 52.49 -6.11
N SER A 374 -5.64 53.10 -5.00
CA SER A 374 -5.74 52.43 -3.71
C SER A 374 -6.62 51.18 -3.78
N GLY A 375 -6.20 50.10 -3.13
CA GLY A 375 -6.92 48.85 -3.09
C GLY A 375 -6.95 48.08 -4.42
N ALA A 376 -6.39 48.61 -5.51
CA ALA A 376 -6.43 47.94 -6.81
C ALA A 376 -5.55 46.68 -6.83
N THR A 377 -5.87 45.74 -7.73
CA THR A 377 -4.99 44.64 -8.12
C THR A 377 -4.66 44.80 -9.60
N VAL A 378 -3.40 45.06 -9.93
CA VAL A 378 -2.91 45.28 -11.29
C VAL A 378 -2.24 44.01 -11.79
N VAL A 379 -2.86 43.38 -12.78
CA VAL A 379 -2.36 42.18 -13.45
C VAL A 379 -1.69 42.57 -14.76
N ILE A 380 -0.43 42.19 -14.94
CA ILE A 380 0.29 42.35 -16.20
C ILE A 380 0.46 40.98 -16.84
N GLU A 381 -0.20 40.76 -17.97
CA GLU A 381 -0.05 39.56 -18.79
C GLU A 381 1.15 39.69 -19.74
N ASN A 382 1.88 38.58 -19.93
CA ASN A 382 3.09 38.50 -20.76
C ASN A 382 4.19 39.47 -20.31
N ALA A 383 4.44 39.56 -19.01
CA ALA A 383 5.36 40.56 -18.46
C ALA A 383 6.81 40.42 -18.97
N GLU A 384 7.19 39.26 -19.52
CA GLU A 384 8.44 39.06 -20.27
C GLU A 384 8.62 40.03 -21.45
N ALA A 385 7.53 40.55 -22.02
CA ALA A 385 7.56 41.46 -23.17
C ALA A 385 7.67 42.95 -22.75
N LEU A 386 7.75 43.26 -21.45
CA LEU A 386 7.96 44.63 -20.99
C LEU A 386 9.38 45.10 -21.32
N SER A 387 9.54 46.37 -21.71
CA SER A 387 10.87 46.95 -21.91
C SER A 387 11.66 46.96 -20.59
N PRO A 388 13.01 46.84 -20.63
CA PRO A 388 13.84 46.89 -19.43
C PRO A 388 13.64 48.16 -18.60
N VAL A 389 13.32 49.28 -19.26
CA VAL A 389 13.03 50.57 -18.61
C VAL A 389 11.77 50.47 -17.75
N VAL A 390 10.69 49.88 -18.27
CA VAL A 390 9.45 49.70 -17.53
C VAL A 390 9.63 48.69 -16.38
N GLN A 391 10.41 47.63 -16.60
CA GLN A 391 10.72 46.65 -15.56
C GLN A 391 11.53 47.28 -14.40
N ALA A 392 12.52 48.13 -14.69
CA ALA A 392 13.29 48.85 -13.68
C ALA A 392 12.40 49.77 -12.85
N ARG A 393 11.52 50.53 -13.52
CA ARG A 393 10.58 51.43 -12.85
C ARG A 393 9.56 50.69 -11.97
N LEU A 394 9.17 49.46 -12.34
CA LEU A 394 8.33 48.59 -11.51
C LEU A 394 9.08 48.11 -10.26
N ALA A 395 10.37 47.77 -10.39
CA ALA A 395 11.20 47.39 -9.24
C ALA A 395 11.33 48.57 -8.25
N ASP A 396 11.67 49.76 -8.75
CA ASP A 396 11.77 50.98 -7.93
C ASP A 396 10.45 51.28 -7.20
N TRP A 397 9.32 51.12 -7.89
CA TRP A 397 8.00 51.34 -7.30
C TRP A 397 7.69 50.31 -6.18
N LEU A 398 8.04 49.04 -6.38
CA LEU A 398 7.86 48.01 -5.35
C LEU A 398 8.73 48.27 -4.12
N GLU A 399 9.97 48.75 -4.31
CA GLU A 399 10.87 49.09 -3.21
C GLU A 399 10.38 50.31 -2.40
N GLN A 400 9.77 51.30 -3.08
CA GLN A 400 9.25 52.52 -2.45
C GLN A 400 7.91 52.32 -1.71
N ASP A 401 6.99 51.55 -2.28
CA ASP A 401 5.63 51.34 -1.73
C ASP A 401 5.59 50.20 -0.67
N MET A 402 6.68 49.43 -0.53
CA MET A 402 6.81 48.33 0.45
C MET A 402 8.12 48.45 1.28
N PRO A 403 8.26 49.48 2.15
CA PRO A 403 9.43 49.60 3.01
C PRO A 403 9.43 48.50 4.08
N GLY A 404 10.14 47.39 3.82
CA GLY A 404 10.29 46.30 4.80
C GLY A 404 10.24 44.88 4.25
N LEU A 405 10.75 44.60 3.04
CA LEU A 405 10.84 43.24 2.48
C LEU A 405 11.72 42.26 3.30
N VAL A 406 12.20 42.67 4.48
CA VAL A 406 12.95 41.87 5.44
C VAL A 406 12.26 41.92 6.81
N GLY A 407 11.24 41.09 7.03
CA GLY A 407 10.97 40.60 8.40
C GLY A 407 9.55 40.69 9.00
N SER A 408 8.54 41.32 8.38
CA SER A 408 7.18 41.32 8.96
C SER A 408 6.10 40.82 8.00
N LEU A 409 5.50 39.68 8.31
CA LEU A 409 4.35 39.08 7.61
C LEU A 409 3.00 39.73 7.99
N ARG A 410 3.00 40.75 8.85
CA ARG A 410 1.82 41.56 9.21
C ARG A 410 2.23 43.02 9.35
N ASP A 411 1.71 43.84 8.44
CA ASP A 411 1.88 45.30 8.44
C ASP A 411 0.68 45.95 9.16
N PRO A 412 0.89 46.91 10.08
CA PRO A 412 -0.18 47.62 10.80
C PRO A 412 -1.07 48.53 9.92
N ALA A 413 -0.68 48.85 8.68
CA ALA A 413 -1.58 49.52 7.74
C ALA A 413 -2.47 48.48 7.02
N GLY A 414 -3.80 48.55 7.17
CA GLY A 414 -4.75 47.57 6.62
C GLY A 414 -4.79 47.49 5.08
N PRO A 415 -5.33 46.41 4.47
CA PRO A 415 -5.19 46.02 3.04
C PRO A 415 -5.61 47.05 1.95
N GLU A 416 -6.11 48.22 2.34
CA GLU A 416 -6.62 49.27 1.46
C GLU A 416 -5.56 50.30 1.00
N HIS A 417 -4.35 50.33 1.59
CA HIS A 417 -3.26 51.21 1.14
C HIS A 417 -2.48 50.57 -0.03
N GLY A 418 -2.20 51.36 -1.07
CA GLY A 418 -1.40 50.97 -2.24
C GLY A 418 -2.12 50.05 -3.23
N ALA A 419 -1.52 49.81 -4.40
CA ALA A 419 -1.97 48.80 -5.37
C ALA A 419 -1.20 47.48 -5.15
N ARG A 420 -1.77 46.35 -5.59
CA ARG A 420 -1.07 45.06 -5.62
C ARG A 420 -0.65 44.73 -7.05
N LEU A 421 0.62 44.40 -7.26
CA LEU A 421 1.12 43.96 -8.55
C LEU A 421 1.08 42.43 -8.69
N VAL A 422 0.61 41.94 -9.84
CA VAL A 422 0.64 40.53 -10.23
C VAL A 422 1.19 40.42 -11.65
N LEU A 423 2.32 39.75 -11.84
CA LEU A 423 2.90 39.48 -13.14
C LEU A 423 2.59 38.06 -13.59
N VAL A 424 2.28 37.88 -14.88
CA VAL A 424 2.15 36.57 -15.52
C VAL A 424 3.23 36.44 -16.57
N CYS A 425 4.11 35.45 -16.40
CA CYS A 425 5.27 35.23 -17.27
C CYS A 425 5.30 33.83 -17.88
N GLN A 426 5.91 33.72 -19.05
CA GLN A 426 6.36 32.44 -19.62
C GLN A 426 7.84 32.21 -19.29
N PRO A 427 8.26 30.96 -18.99
CA PRO A 427 9.68 30.63 -18.86
C PRO A 427 10.38 30.71 -20.22
N GLU A 428 11.64 31.15 -20.25
CA GLU A 428 12.52 31.02 -21.42
C GLU A 428 12.96 29.56 -21.62
N ALA A 429 13.65 29.27 -22.73
CA ALA A 429 14.21 27.94 -23.04
C ALA A 429 15.23 27.40 -22.00
N GLY A 430 15.54 28.16 -20.93
CA GLY A 430 16.36 27.79 -19.78
C GLY A 430 15.63 27.76 -18.42
N GLY A 431 14.30 27.94 -18.38
CA GLY A 431 13.46 27.72 -17.19
C GLY A 431 13.11 28.96 -16.36
N GLU A 432 13.84 30.07 -16.47
CA GLU A 432 13.50 31.34 -15.79
C GLU A 432 12.81 32.32 -16.76
N PRO A 433 11.92 33.21 -16.27
CA PRO A 433 11.28 34.23 -17.10
C PRO A 433 12.26 35.37 -17.42
N ALA A 434 12.09 36.02 -18.57
CA ALA A 434 12.90 37.14 -19.05
C ALA A 434 12.66 38.45 -18.26
N LEU A 435 12.94 38.44 -16.96
CA LEU A 435 12.83 39.59 -16.08
C LEU A 435 14.21 40.06 -15.61
N ILE A 436 14.40 41.37 -15.49
CA ILE A 436 15.62 41.92 -14.88
C ILE A 436 15.74 41.45 -13.42
N ALA A 437 16.97 41.24 -12.96
CA ALA A 437 17.26 40.67 -11.64
C ALA A 437 16.58 41.43 -10.48
N ALA A 438 16.56 42.77 -10.53
CA ALA A 438 15.94 43.61 -9.51
C ALA A 438 14.43 43.30 -9.34
N LEU A 439 13.69 43.25 -10.45
CA LEU A 439 12.25 42.96 -10.43
C LEU A 439 11.98 41.51 -10.02
N ALA A 440 12.78 40.55 -10.50
CA ALA A 440 12.65 39.14 -10.13
C ALA A 440 12.84 38.94 -8.61
N GLN A 441 13.80 39.63 -8.00
CA GLN A 441 14.07 39.56 -6.57
C GLN A 441 12.88 40.08 -5.73
N CYS A 442 12.24 41.19 -6.13
CA CYS A 442 11.04 41.70 -5.45
C CYS A 442 9.87 40.71 -5.48
N LEU A 443 9.79 39.87 -6.52
CA LEU A 443 8.69 38.95 -6.77
C LEU A 443 8.91 37.54 -6.23
N GLN A 444 10.13 37.20 -5.83
CA GLN A 444 10.51 35.83 -5.46
C GLN A 444 9.66 35.26 -4.32
N ALA A 445 9.29 36.07 -3.33
CA ALA A 445 8.46 35.65 -2.21
C ALA A 445 7.01 35.29 -2.60
N GLY A 446 6.53 35.78 -3.74
CA GLY A 446 5.19 35.53 -4.28
C GLY A 446 5.20 34.73 -5.59
N LYS A 447 6.29 34.02 -5.90
CA LYS A 447 6.41 33.19 -7.12
C LYS A 447 5.53 31.95 -7.02
N ILE A 448 4.69 31.73 -8.03
CA ILE A 448 3.84 30.56 -8.21
C ILE A 448 4.20 29.96 -9.58
N GLU A 449 4.71 28.73 -9.57
CA GLU A 449 5.04 27.99 -10.78
C GLU A 449 3.94 26.98 -11.07
N ILE A 450 3.41 27.01 -12.30
CA ILE A 450 2.42 26.05 -12.76
C ILE A 450 3.12 25.07 -13.71
N PRO A 451 3.24 23.78 -13.34
CA PRO A 451 3.87 22.79 -14.20
C PRO A 451 3.00 22.51 -15.44
N PRO A 452 3.64 22.15 -16.57
CA PRO A 452 2.94 21.75 -17.77
C PRO A 452 2.12 20.47 -17.55
N LEU A 453 1.09 20.26 -18.36
CA LEU A 453 0.15 19.14 -18.22
C LEU A 453 0.85 17.77 -18.30
N ARG A 454 1.95 17.66 -19.05
CA ARG A 454 2.79 16.45 -19.14
C ARG A 454 3.43 16.03 -17.82
N GLU A 455 3.66 16.97 -16.91
CA GLU A 455 4.23 16.70 -15.58
C GLU A 455 3.15 16.36 -14.54
N ARG A 456 1.87 16.45 -14.92
CA ARG A 456 0.70 16.15 -14.07
C ARG A 456 -0.36 15.31 -14.81
N PRO A 457 -0.01 14.13 -15.33
CA PRO A 457 -0.92 13.29 -16.12
C PRO A 457 -2.19 12.88 -15.34
N GLU A 458 -2.14 12.83 -14.01
CA GLU A 458 -3.29 12.54 -13.13
C GLU A 458 -4.44 13.56 -13.23
N ASP A 459 -4.17 14.79 -13.71
CA ASP A 459 -5.20 15.81 -13.91
C ASP A 459 -5.93 15.66 -15.25
N VAL A 460 -5.35 14.95 -16.23
CA VAL A 460 -5.91 14.75 -17.58
C VAL A 460 -7.32 14.14 -17.52
N PRO A 461 -7.59 13.07 -16.72
CA PRO A 461 -8.95 12.52 -16.64
C PRO A 461 -9.97 13.49 -16.03
N ALA A 462 -9.57 14.28 -15.03
CA ALA A 462 -10.45 15.26 -14.40
C ALA A 462 -10.81 16.40 -15.36
N LEU A 463 -9.81 16.91 -16.09
CA LEU A 463 -9.98 17.94 -17.12
C LEU A 463 -10.85 17.45 -18.27
N ALA A 464 -10.66 16.22 -18.74
CA ALA A 464 -11.45 15.61 -19.80
C ALA A 464 -12.93 15.43 -19.38
N ARG A 465 -13.18 14.87 -18.19
CA ARG A 465 -14.55 14.73 -17.64
C ARG A 465 -15.23 16.08 -17.48
N HIS A 466 -14.52 17.07 -16.96
CA HIS A 466 -15.06 18.41 -16.80
C HIS A 466 -15.43 19.02 -18.16
N ARG A 467 -14.58 18.85 -19.19
CA ARG A 467 -14.91 19.36 -20.53
C ARG A 467 -16.14 18.67 -21.13
N LEU A 468 -16.25 17.35 -20.99
CA LEU A 468 -17.43 16.61 -21.43
C LEU A 468 -18.71 17.06 -20.70
N ALA A 469 -18.64 17.32 -19.40
CA ALA A 469 -19.76 17.85 -18.64
C ALA A 469 -20.21 19.25 -19.16
N VAL A 470 -19.26 20.08 -19.58
CA VAL A 470 -19.54 21.40 -20.19
C VAL A 470 -20.18 21.28 -21.58
N LEU A 471 -19.78 20.29 -22.37
CA LEU A 471 -20.39 20.02 -23.69
C LEU A 471 -21.82 19.46 -23.59
N GLY A 472 -22.22 18.96 -22.41
CA GLY A 472 -23.52 18.34 -22.18
C GLY A 472 -23.62 16.89 -22.66
N GLY A 473 -24.51 16.11 -22.03
CA GLY A 473 -24.79 14.70 -22.37
C GLY A 473 -24.19 13.67 -21.40
N THR A 474 -24.48 12.39 -21.64
CA THR A 474 -24.01 11.24 -20.85
C THR A 474 -22.75 10.60 -21.43
N ARG A 475 -22.00 11.35 -22.26
CA ARG A 475 -20.84 10.83 -22.98
C ARG A 475 -19.67 10.51 -22.03
N GLN A 476 -18.98 9.41 -22.30
CA GLN A 476 -17.84 8.93 -21.53
C GLN A 476 -16.68 8.57 -22.46
N ILE A 477 -15.45 8.66 -21.95
CA ILE A 477 -14.26 8.18 -22.66
C ILE A 477 -14.02 6.72 -22.25
N SER A 478 -13.74 5.87 -23.24
CA SER A 478 -13.43 4.46 -23.00
C SER A 478 -12.08 4.27 -22.28
N ALA A 479 -11.85 3.09 -21.71
CA ALA A 479 -10.61 2.80 -20.98
C ALA A 479 -9.36 2.91 -21.87
N ASP A 480 -9.44 2.43 -23.12
CA ASP A 480 -8.40 2.57 -24.15
C ASP A 480 -8.23 4.03 -24.62
N GLY A 481 -9.30 4.82 -24.67
CA GLY A 481 -9.23 6.25 -24.94
C GLY A 481 -8.44 7.02 -23.87
N TYR A 482 -8.67 6.72 -22.59
CA TYR A 482 -7.88 7.32 -21.50
C TYR A 482 -6.40 6.94 -21.55
N ARG A 483 -6.06 5.71 -21.97
CA ARG A 483 -4.64 5.33 -22.14
C ARG A 483 -3.94 6.23 -23.15
N LEU A 484 -4.61 6.54 -24.26
CA LEU A 484 -4.08 7.42 -25.30
C LEU A 484 -3.94 8.87 -24.80
N LEU A 485 -4.92 9.38 -24.05
CA LEU A 485 -4.85 10.71 -23.46
C LEU A 485 -3.71 10.85 -22.42
N LEU A 486 -3.47 9.81 -21.63
CA LEU A 486 -2.40 9.79 -20.63
C LEU A 486 -0.99 9.64 -21.24
N ALA A 487 -0.90 9.04 -22.42
CA ALA A 487 0.37 8.88 -23.14
C ALA A 487 0.79 10.13 -23.94
N HIS A 488 -0.14 11.06 -24.20
CA HIS A 488 0.14 12.26 -24.98
C HIS A 488 0.87 13.34 -24.17
N GLY A 489 1.83 14.03 -24.79
CA GLY A 489 2.67 15.04 -24.13
C GLY A 489 2.03 16.42 -23.96
N TRP A 490 0.85 16.66 -24.53
CA TRP A 490 0.07 17.89 -24.40
C TRP A 490 0.90 19.20 -24.53
N PRO A 491 1.64 19.42 -25.64
CA PRO A 491 2.43 20.64 -25.84
C PRO A 491 1.60 21.93 -25.76
N GLY A 492 0.31 21.89 -26.12
CA GLY A 492 -0.64 22.99 -25.97
C GLY A 492 -1.43 22.97 -24.66
N ASN A 493 -1.05 22.11 -23.70
CA ASN A 493 -1.61 21.98 -22.36
C ASN A 493 -3.16 21.83 -22.37
N THR A 494 -3.85 22.55 -21.48
CA THR A 494 -5.31 22.45 -21.31
C THR A 494 -6.12 22.88 -22.55
N PRO A 495 -5.76 23.94 -23.30
CA PRO A 495 -6.42 24.29 -24.57
C PRO A 495 -6.39 23.17 -25.59
N GLU A 496 -5.25 22.52 -25.77
CA GLU A 496 -5.11 21.40 -26.69
C GLU A 496 -5.97 20.21 -26.26
N LEU A 497 -5.89 19.82 -24.98
CA LEU A 497 -6.75 18.76 -24.43
C LEU A 497 -8.23 19.05 -24.68
N ARG A 498 -8.68 20.28 -24.43
CA ARG A 498 -10.07 20.69 -24.71
C ARG A 498 -10.41 20.55 -26.19
N ALA A 499 -9.57 21.03 -27.10
CA ALA A 499 -9.80 20.94 -28.53
C ALA A 499 -9.84 19.48 -29.02
N VAL A 500 -9.00 18.61 -28.47
CA VAL A 500 -9.02 17.16 -28.77
C VAL A 500 -10.32 16.52 -28.29
N ILE A 501 -10.75 16.81 -27.05
CA ILE A 501 -12.01 16.28 -26.51
C ILE A 501 -13.22 16.79 -27.30
N ASP A 502 -13.25 18.08 -27.65
CA ASP A 502 -14.34 18.68 -28.43
C ASP A 502 -14.46 18.00 -29.81
N ARG A 503 -13.34 17.84 -30.51
CA ARG A 503 -13.31 17.18 -31.82
C ARG A 503 -13.71 15.71 -31.74
N ALA A 504 -13.19 14.98 -30.77
CA ALA A 504 -13.55 13.58 -30.58
C ALA A 504 -15.04 13.42 -30.24
N ALA A 505 -15.60 14.31 -29.41
CA ALA A 505 -17.02 14.31 -29.08
C ALA A 505 -17.93 14.64 -30.28
N LEU A 506 -17.47 15.50 -31.21
CA LEU A 506 -18.21 15.83 -32.44
C LEU A 506 -18.28 14.66 -33.44
N HIS A 507 -17.23 13.85 -33.52
CA HIS A 507 -17.11 12.78 -34.53
C HIS A 507 -17.45 11.38 -33.97
N THR A 508 -17.87 11.28 -32.71
CA THR A 508 -18.28 10.02 -32.10
C THR A 508 -19.80 9.88 -32.16
N GLU A 509 -20.28 8.82 -32.82
CA GLU A 509 -21.68 8.40 -32.73
C GLU A 509 -21.91 7.59 -31.44
N GLY A 510 -22.93 7.95 -30.66
CA GLY A 510 -23.25 7.32 -29.37
C GLY A 510 -22.63 7.99 -28.15
N ASN A 511 -22.58 7.25 -27.03
CA ASN A 511 -22.19 7.78 -25.72
C ASN A 511 -20.74 7.47 -25.31
N THR A 512 -19.98 6.73 -26.11
CA THR A 512 -18.62 6.30 -25.74
C THR A 512 -17.60 6.77 -26.76
N ILE A 513 -16.72 7.69 -26.35
CA ILE A 513 -15.59 8.17 -27.15
C ILE A 513 -14.44 7.16 -27.03
N GLY A 514 -14.19 6.43 -28.12
CA GLY A 514 -13.15 5.41 -28.23
C GLY A 514 -11.76 5.97 -28.55
N SER A 515 -10.74 5.10 -28.48
CA SER A 515 -9.36 5.44 -28.86
C SER A 515 -9.21 5.92 -30.31
N ALA A 516 -9.97 5.37 -31.26
CA ALA A 516 -9.91 5.77 -32.67
C ALA A 516 -10.30 7.24 -32.90
N ALA A 517 -11.39 7.70 -32.26
CA ALA A 517 -11.85 9.09 -32.36
C ALA A 517 -10.85 10.07 -31.72
N LEU A 518 -10.25 9.68 -30.60
CA LEU A 518 -9.22 10.48 -29.92
C LEU A 518 -7.91 10.51 -30.70
N SER A 519 -7.48 9.39 -31.28
CA SER A 519 -6.29 9.31 -32.11
C SER A 519 -6.43 10.21 -33.34
N ALA A 520 -7.56 10.16 -34.04
CA ALA A 520 -7.85 11.06 -35.14
C ALA A 520 -7.86 12.53 -34.70
N ALA A 521 -8.45 12.85 -33.53
CA ALA A 521 -8.48 14.21 -33.02
C ALA A 521 -7.10 14.75 -32.62
N ILE A 522 -6.17 13.91 -32.15
CA ILE A 522 -4.78 14.32 -31.86
C ILE A 522 -4.01 14.57 -33.16
N GLY A 523 -4.16 13.72 -34.18
CA GLY A 523 -3.43 13.84 -35.46
C GLY A 523 -3.79 15.04 -36.34
N HIS A 524 -4.86 15.79 -36.03
CA HIS A 524 -5.33 16.94 -36.82
C HIS A 524 -5.06 18.31 -36.16
N GLY A 525 -4.09 18.43 -35.26
CA GLY A 525 -3.75 19.73 -34.63
C GLY A 525 -3.46 20.83 -35.67
N PRO A 526 -3.72 22.12 -35.37
CA PRO A 526 -3.34 23.22 -36.26
C PRO A 526 -1.80 23.33 -36.26
N SER A 527 -1.17 22.72 -37.25
CA SER A 527 0.24 22.94 -37.58
C SER A 527 0.39 24.37 -38.09
N GLY A 528 1.10 25.21 -37.32
CA GLY A 528 1.78 26.36 -37.91
C GLY A 528 2.94 25.82 -38.75
N ASP A 529 3.06 26.31 -39.98
CA ASP A 529 4.04 25.90 -40.97
C ASP A 529 5.49 25.88 -40.46
N GLY A 530 6.21 24.81 -40.82
CA GLY A 530 7.66 24.78 -40.99
C GLY A 530 8.52 24.49 -39.76
N ALA A 531 8.87 23.21 -39.56
CA ALA A 531 10.24 22.69 -39.35
C ALA A 531 10.23 21.32 -38.63
N ASP A 532 11.05 20.42 -39.16
CA ASP A 532 11.54 19.14 -38.63
C ASP A 532 10.53 18.02 -38.31
N ASP A 533 10.27 17.28 -39.39
CA ASP A 533 9.75 15.93 -39.46
C ASP A 533 10.80 14.91 -38.95
N ASP A 534 11.17 14.94 -37.66
CA ASP A 534 11.91 13.82 -37.01
C ASP A 534 11.83 13.76 -35.47
N ALA A 535 10.63 13.94 -34.91
CA ALA A 535 10.38 13.64 -33.50
C ALA A 535 9.10 12.83 -33.31
N LEU A 536 9.06 11.65 -33.92
CA LEU A 536 8.23 10.55 -33.41
C LEU A 536 8.70 10.23 -31.99
N VAL A 537 8.09 10.86 -30.99
CA VAL A 537 8.30 10.56 -29.57
C VAL A 537 7.98 9.07 -29.38
N GLN A 538 9.03 8.26 -29.28
CA GLN A 538 8.87 6.84 -29.00
C GLN A 538 8.16 6.69 -27.66
N PRO A 539 7.19 5.75 -27.53
CA PRO A 539 6.57 5.45 -26.26
C PRO A 539 7.68 5.13 -25.24
N LEU A 540 7.63 5.79 -24.07
CA LEU A 540 8.54 5.54 -22.96
C LEU A 540 8.76 4.04 -22.81
N SER A 541 10.03 3.63 -22.88
CA SER A 541 10.35 2.22 -22.75
C SER A 541 9.85 1.71 -21.40
N GLU A 542 9.46 0.44 -21.32
CA GLU A 542 8.98 -0.17 -20.07
C GLU A 542 9.96 0.06 -18.91
N ARG A 543 11.26 0.22 -19.22
CA ARG A 543 12.33 0.56 -18.28
C ARG A 543 12.20 1.97 -17.71
N ASP A 544 11.93 2.96 -18.54
CA ASP A 544 11.82 4.36 -18.11
C ASP A 544 10.58 4.58 -17.24
N TRP A 545 9.49 3.89 -17.59
CA TRP A 545 8.27 3.88 -16.78
C TRP A 545 8.47 3.24 -15.40
N LEU A 546 9.22 2.13 -15.35
CA LEU A 546 9.55 1.47 -14.08
C LEU A 546 10.47 2.34 -13.21
N LEU A 547 11.42 3.04 -13.82
CA LEU A 547 12.35 3.95 -13.14
C LEU A 547 11.65 5.18 -12.57
N ASP A 548 10.74 5.78 -13.33
CA ASP A 548 9.90 6.89 -12.86
C ASP A 548 9.01 6.47 -11.68
N ALA A 549 8.37 5.31 -11.79
CA ALA A 549 7.59 4.74 -10.70
C ALA A 549 8.42 4.47 -9.42
N LEU A 550 9.65 3.97 -9.57
CA LEU A 550 10.59 3.78 -8.47
C LEU A 550 10.99 5.12 -7.83
N ARG A 551 11.33 6.14 -8.63
CA ARG A 551 11.72 7.48 -8.15
C ARG A 551 10.58 8.14 -7.37
N ARG A 552 9.35 8.11 -7.90
CA ARG A 552 8.14 8.67 -7.26
C ARG A 552 7.86 8.05 -5.89
N ASN A 553 8.15 6.75 -5.74
CA ASN A 553 7.95 6.02 -4.50
C ASN A 553 9.23 5.95 -3.65
N ARG A 554 10.23 6.82 -3.89
CA ARG A 554 11.52 6.85 -3.16
C ARG A 554 12.20 5.48 -3.07
N PHE A 555 12.10 4.70 -4.15
CA PHE A 555 12.61 3.34 -4.30
C PHE A 555 12.02 2.33 -3.30
N ARG A 556 10.90 2.64 -2.64
CA ARG A 556 10.14 1.70 -1.83
C ARG A 556 9.40 0.73 -2.72
N ARG A 557 9.97 -0.46 -2.90
CA ARG A 557 9.49 -1.49 -3.83
C ARG A 557 8.07 -1.97 -3.54
N GLY A 558 7.66 -1.98 -2.27
CA GLY A 558 6.28 -2.33 -1.89
C GLY A 558 5.26 -1.32 -2.40
N ASP A 559 5.53 -0.04 -2.19
CA ASP A 559 4.68 1.08 -2.59
C ASP A 559 4.71 1.23 -4.12
N THR A 560 5.86 1.03 -4.74
CA THR A 560 6.03 1.00 -6.21
C THR A 560 5.20 -0.11 -6.86
N ALA A 561 5.18 -1.31 -6.27
CA ALA A 561 4.40 -2.43 -6.81
C ALA A 561 2.89 -2.15 -6.73
N ALA A 562 2.45 -1.57 -5.60
CA ALA A 562 1.06 -1.14 -5.42
C ALA A 562 0.68 -0.02 -6.40
N TYR A 563 1.55 0.97 -6.60
CA TYR A 563 1.37 2.07 -7.55
C TYR A 563 1.25 1.58 -9.00
N LEU A 564 2.08 0.60 -9.39
CA LEU A 564 2.06 0.02 -10.74
C LEU A 564 0.99 -1.06 -10.93
N GLY A 565 0.21 -1.39 -9.90
CA GLY A 565 -0.84 -2.42 -9.96
C GLY A 565 -0.30 -3.84 -10.21
N VAL A 566 0.96 -4.10 -9.85
CA VAL A 566 1.62 -5.41 -10.03
C VAL A 566 2.03 -6.01 -8.69
N SER A 567 2.19 -7.32 -8.61
CA SER A 567 2.72 -7.95 -7.39
C SER A 567 4.19 -7.55 -7.16
N ARG A 568 4.63 -7.52 -5.90
CA ARG A 568 6.05 -7.24 -5.54
C ARG A 568 7.02 -8.16 -6.28
N LYS A 569 6.65 -9.44 -6.47
CA LYS A 569 7.40 -10.44 -7.26
C LYS A 569 7.52 -10.03 -8.74
N THR A 570 6.43 -9.51 -9.33
CA THR A 570 6.42 -9.05 -10.73
C THR A 570 7.28 -7.81 -10.91
N LEU A 571 7.21 -6.85 -9.98
CA LEU A 571 8.09 -5.68 -9.97
C LEU A 571 9.55 -6.12 -9.86
N TYR A 572 9.88 -7.00 -8.92
CA TYR A 572 11.25 -7.48 -8.72
C TYR A 572 11.82 -8.18 -9.96
N ASN A 573 11.02 -9.03 -10.62
CA ASN A 573 11.42 -9.69 -11.86
C ASN A 573 11.66 -8.69 -13.01
N LYS A 574 10.81 -7.65 -13.12
CA LYS A 574 11.00 -6.57 -14.10
C LYS A 574 12.27 -5.76 -13.81
N MET A 575 12.52 -5.40 -12.55
CA MET A 575 13.74 -4.72 -12.12
C MET A 575 15.00 -5.55 -12.42
N ARG A 576 14.97 -6.87 -12.15
CA ARG A 576 16.09 -7.79 -12.42
C ARG A 576 16.40 -7.90 -13.91
N ARG A 577 15.36 -8.07 -14.74
CA ARG A 577 15.52 -8.16 -16.20
C ARG A 577 16.13 -6.89 -16.80
N MET A 578 15.90 -5.74 -16.16
CA MET A 578 16.35 -4.43 -16.63
C MET A 578 17.64 -3.95 -15.95
N GLY A 579 18.25 -4.75 -15.06
CA GLY A 579 19.48 -4.37 -14.36
C GLY A 579 19.33 -3.19 -13.40
N LEU A 580 18.16 -3.03 -12.76
CA LEU A 580 17.83 -1.93 -11.85
C LEU A 580 17.91 -2.32 -10.37
N LEU A 581 18.67 -3.38 -10.05
CA LEU A 581 18.79 -3.93 -8.70
C LEU A 581 20.13 -3.58 -8.01
N GLU A 582 21.05 -2.92 -8.73
CA GLU A 582 22.31 -2.39 -8.20
C GLU A 582 22.19 -0.92 -7.81
#